data_AF-A0A960J7S2-F1
#
_entry.id   AF-A0A960J7S2-F1
#
_cell.length_a   1.000
_cell.length_b   1.000
_cell.length_c   1.000
_cell.angle_alpha   90.00
_cell.angle_beta   90.00
_cell.angle_gamma   90.00
#
_symmetry.space_group_name_H-M   'P 1'
#
loop_
_entity.id
_entity.type
_entity.pdbx_description
1 polymer ?
#
loop_
_entity_poly.entity_id
_entity_poly.type
_entity_poly.pdbx_seq_one_letter_code
_entity_poly.pdbx_strand_id
1 'polypeptide(L)'
;MQLARGGPDFPAELLARIEAGDVVFFCGAGISRPLGLPEFGGLVETVYANLSEDMDLGEAESVSKKSYDRALGQLEIEIGVV
;
A
#
# COMPACT_ATOMS: atom_id res chain seq x y z
N MET A 1 -3.87 28.42 0.73
CA MET A 1 -3.22 28.08 -0.55
C MET A 1 -3.48 26.61 -0.82
N GLN A 2 -3.86 26.27 -2.05
CA GLN A 2 -4.09 24.88 -2.46
C GLN A 2 -2.87 24.35 -3.20
N LEU A 3 -2.41 23.15 -2.84
CA LEU A 3 -1.28 22.47 -3.53
C LEU A 3 -1.74 21.65 -4.75
N ALA A 4 -3.04 21.40 -4.86
CA ALA A 4 -3.67 20.74 -6.01
C ALA A 4 -4.98 21.46 -6.35
N ARG A 5 -5.36 21.46 -7.64
CA ARG A 5 -6.57 22.14 -8.11
C ARG A 5 -7.81 21.56 -7.44
N GLY A 6 -8.57 22.40 -6.72
CA GLY A 6 -9.77 21.97 -6.01
C GLY A 6 -9.48 21.16 -4.73
N GLY A 7 -8.22 21.11 -4.30
CA GLY A 7 -7.83 20.52 -3.02
C GLY A 7 -8.17 21.43 -1.83
N PRO A 8 -8.00 20.94 -0.60
CA PRO A 8 -8.22 21.76 0.59
C PRO A 8 -7.18 22.89 0.67
N ASP A 9 -7.54 23.97 1.37
CA ASP A 9 -6.57 24.97 1.76
C ASP A 9 -5.63 24.43 2.83
N PHE A 10 -4.33 24.63 2.61
CA PHE A 10 -3.31 24.31 3.59
C PHE A 10 -3.13 25.47 4.58
N PRO A 11 -2.99 25.19 5.89
CA PRO A 11 -2.65 26.20 6.89
C PRO A 11 -1.34 26.92 6.52
N ALA A 12 -1.32 28.24 6.64
CA ALA A 12 -0.16 29.06 6.25
C ALA A 12 1.13 28.65 7.00
N GLU A 13 1.02 28.30 8.28
CA GLU A 13 2.16 27.84 9.08
C GLU A 13 2.76 26.53 8.55
N LEU A 14 1.92 25.59 8.12
CA LEU A 14 2.40 24.33 7.54
C LEU A 14 3.17 24.57 6.23
N LEU A 15 2.71 25.50 5.41
CA LEU A 15 3.39 25.88 4.16
C LEU A 15 4.77 26.49 4.42
N ALA A 16 4.87 27.42 5.36
CA ALA A 16 6.15 28.03 5.74
C ALA A 16 7.16 26.98 6.21
N ARG A 17 6.70 25.98 6.99
CA ARG A 17 7.56 24.88 7.45
C ARG A 17 7.95 23.90 6.34
N ILE A 18 7.08 23.66 5.35
CA ILE A 18 7.42 22.88 4.15
C ILE A 18 8.51 23.61 3.36
N GLU A 19 8.38 24.93 3.16
CA GLU A 19 9.38 25.76 2.46
C GLU A 19 10.72 25.80 3.21
N ALA A 20 10.70 25.78 4.54
CA ALA A 20 11.90 25.71 5.38
C ALA A 20 12.57 24.31 5.41
N GLY A 21 11.91 23.27 4.89
CA GLY A 21 12.40 21.88 4.95
C GLY A 21 12.18 21.18 6.30
N ASP A 22 11.31 21.72 7.16
CA ASP A 22 11.07 21.26 8.54
C ASP A 22 9.92 20.24 8.66
N VAL A 23 9.47 19.67 7.54
CA VAL A 23 8.27 18.82 7.47
C VAL A 23 8.58 17.53 6.74
N VAL A 24 8.20 16.41 7.37
CA VAL A 24 8.15 15.08 6.75
C VAL A 24 6.70 14.60 6.79
N PHE A 25 6.16 14.23 5.64
CA PHE A 25 4.86 13.57 5.56
C PHE A 25 5.04 12.06 5.77
N PHE A 26 4.34 11.51 6.75
CA PHE A 26 4.25 10.06 6.95
C PHE A 26 2.84 9.61 6.58
N CYS A 27 2.73 8.88 5.47
CA CYS A 27 1.45 8.46 4.89
C CYS A 27 1.37 6.94 4.84
N GLY A 28 0.23 6.39 5.28
CA GLY A 28 -0.12 4.98 5.08
C GLY A 28 -1.12 4.81 3.94
N ALA A 29 -1.53 3.56 3.68
CA ALA A 29 -2.53 3.21 2.65
C ALA A 29 -3.88 3.94 2.82
N GLY A 30 -4.17 4.46 4.02
CA GLY A 30 -5.37 5.24 4.31
C GLY A 30 -5.59 6.44 3.37
N ILE A 31 -4.52 7.06 2.87
CA ILE A 31 -4.63 8.24 1.99
C ILE A 31 -5.23 7.89 0.62
N SER A 32 -5.04 6.65 0.17
CA SER A 32 -5.51 6.16 -1.13
C SER A 32 -6.86 5.44 -1.07
N ARG A 33 -7.38 5.10 0.12
CA ARG A 33 -8.67 4.40 0.28
C ARG A 33 -9.86 5.15 -0.35
N PRO A 34 -10.00 6.49 -0.23
CA PRO A 34 -11.11 7.20 -0.87
C PRO A 34 -11.10 7.15 -2.40
N LEU A 35 -9.95 6.81 -3.01
CA LEU A 35 -9.82 6.63 -4.46
C LEU A 35 -10.17 5.21 -4.91
N GLY A 36 -10.63 4.34 -4.01
CA GLY A 36 -10.97 2.95 -4.31
C GLY A 36 -9.76 2.05 -4.58
N LEU A 37 -8.55 2.52 -4.24
CA LEU A 37 -7.34 1.71 -4.41
C LEU A 37 -7.28 0.62 -3.34
N PRO A 38 -6.82 -0.60 -3.69
CA PRO A 38 -6.77 -1.72 -2.76
C PRO A 38 -5.77 -1.46 -1.63
N GLU A 39 -6.05 -2.04 -0.47
CA GLU A 39 -5.05 -2.19 0.58
C GLU A 39 -4.09 -3.32 0.24
N PHE A 40 -3.01 -3.48 1.01
CA PHE A 40 -1.97 -4.46 0.70
C PHE A 40 -2.52 -5.89 0.51
N GLY A 41 -3.49 -6.33 1.31
CA GLY A 41 -4.15 -7.63 1.12
C GLY A 41 -4.83 -7.76 -0.24
N GLY A 42 -5.55 -6.73 -0.70
CA GLY A 42 -6.16 -6.73 -2.03
C GLY A 42 -5.15 -6.71 -3.16
N LEU A 43 -3.98 -6.10 -2.95
CA LEU A 43 -2.86 -6.21 -3.90
C LEU A 43 -2.32 -7.65 -3.97
N VAL A 44 -2.19 -8.34 -2.83
CA VAL A 44 -1.77 -9.74 -2.80
C VAL A 44 -2.78 -10.63 -3.52
N GLU A 45 -4.07 -10.52 -3.22
CA GLU A 45 -5.12 -11.26 -3.95
C GLU A 45 -5.05 -11.02 -5.47
N THR A 46 -4.78 -9.78 -5.88
CA THR A 46 -4.62 -9.41 -7.29
C THR A 46 -3.38 -10.07 -7.91
N VAL A 47 -2.29 -10.26 -7.17
CA VAL A 47 -1.09 -10.97 -7.66
C VAL A 47 -1.42 -12.44 -7.95
N TYR A 48 -2.01 -13.17 -6.99
CA TYR A 48 -2.43 -14.57 -7.20
C TYR A 48 -3.38 -14.70 -8.39
N ALA A 49 -4.39 -13.82 -8.48
CA ALA A 49 -5.34 -13.81 -9.59
C ALA A 49 -4.67 -13.60 -10.96
N ASN A 50 -3.66 -12.72 -11.05
CA ASN A 50 -2.96 -12.47 -12.31
C ASN A 50 -1.96 -13.58 -12.68
N LEU A 51 -1.40 -14.27 -11.69
CA LEU A 51 -0.53 -15.42 -11.91
C LEU A 51 -1.32 -16.70 -12.21
N SER A 52 -2.63 -16.71 -11.96
CA SER A 52 -3.47 -17.91 -12.02
C SER A 52 -3.00 -19.01 -11.05
N GLU A 53 -2.42 -18.60 -9.93
CA GLU A 53 -1.97 -19.49 -8.85
C GLU A 53 -3.01 -19.51 -7.72
N ASP A 54 -3.27 -20.70 -7.19
CA ASP A 54 -4.09 -20.87 -5.99
C ASP A 54 -3.19 -20.79 -4.75
N MET A 55 -3.66 -20.15 -3.68
CA MET A 55 -2.92 -20.13 -2.43
C MET A 55 -2.83 -21.52 -1.80
N ASP A 56 -1.63 -21.92 -1.40
CA ASP A 56 -1.44 -23.09 -0.57
C ASP A 56 -1.93 -22.85 0.88
N LEU A 57 -1.92 -23.89 1.72
CA LEU A 57 -2.38 -23.77 3.11
C LEU A 57 -1.55 -22.76 3.94
N GLY A 58 -0.25 -22.68 3.70
CA GLY A 58 0.67 -21.78 4.42
C GLY A 58 0.53 -20.33 3.98
N GLU A 59 0.31 -20.10 2.69
CA GLU A 59 0.05 -18.79 2.10
C GLU A 59 -1.31 -18.26 2.55
N ALA A 60 -2.35 -19.10 2.49
CA ALA A 60 -3.68 -18.74 2.97
C ALA A 60 -3.68 -18.41 4.48
N GLU A 61 -2.92 -19.17 5.29
CA GLU A 61 -2.72 -18.86 6.71
C GLU A 61 -2.00 -17.51 6.90
N SER A 62 -0.97 -17.24 6.10
CA SER A 62 -0.22 -15.98 6.14
C SER A 62 -1.10 -14.79 5.76
N VAL A 63 -1.94 -14.92 4.73
CA VAL A 63 -2.93 -13.91 4.33
C VAL A 63 -3.97 -13.69 5.43
N SER A 64 -4.49 -14.76 6.04
CA SER A 64 -5.44 -14.66 7.17
C SER A 64 -4.85 -13.90 8.36
N LYS A 65 -3.55 -14.08 8.63
CA LYS A 65 -2.79 -13.36 9.66
C LYS A 65 -2.33 -11.97 9.23
N LYS A 66 -2.70 -11.50 8.03
CA LYS A 66 -2.23 -10.24 7.41
C LYS A 66 -0.71 -10.15 7.25
N SER A 67 -0.03 -11.30 7.24
CA SER A 67 1.41 -11.44 6.95
C SER A 67 1.59 -11.62 5.44
N TYR A 68 1.18 -10.59 4.69
CA TYR A 68 1.10 -10.60 3.23
C TYR A 68 2.47 -10.71 2.55
N ASP A 69 3.49 -10.11 3.16
CA ASP A 69 4.90 -10.22 2.77
C ASP A 69 5.39 -11.67 2.84
N ARG A 70 5.00 -12.41 3.88
CA ARG A 70 5.33 -13.82 4.02
C ARG A 70 4.64 -14.67 2.95
N ALA A 71 3.37 -14.42 2.67
CA ALA A 71 2.64 -15.13 1.61
C ALA A 71 3.32 -14.93 0.25
N LEU A 72 3.64 -13.67 -0.11
CA LEU A 72 4.34 -13.39 -1.37
C LEU A 72 5.74 -14.01 -1.43
N GLY A 73 6.49 -14.00 -0.33
CA GLY A 73 7.81 -14.64 -0.29
C GLY A 73 7.76 -16.16 -0.46
N GLN A 74 6.67 -16.82 -0.03
CA GLN A 74 6.45 -18.24 -0.30
C GLN A 74 6.12 -18.47 -1.77
N LEU A 75 5.22 -17.65 -2.33
CA LEU A 75 4.88 -17.70 -3.74
C LEU A 75 6.11 -17.52 -4.63
N GLU A 76 6.97 -16.55 -4.33
CA GLU A 76 8.22 -16.27 -5.06
C GLU A 76 9.15 -17.50 -5.14
N ILE A 77 9.25 -18.26 -4.05
CA ILE A 77 10.04 -19.50 -3.99
C ILE A 77 9.40 -20.59 -4.87
N GLU A 78 8.07 -20.70 -4.85
CA GLU A 78 7.33 -21.70 -5.63
C GLU A 78 7.47 -21.45 -7.14
N ILE A 79 7.31 -20.20 -7.57
CA ILE A 79 7.41 -19.82 -8.99
C ILE A 79 8.86 -19.66 -9.48
N GLY A 80 9.86 -19.77 -8.60
CA GLY A 80 11.28 -19.74 -8.93
C GLY A 80 11.80 -18.36 -9.35
N VAL A 81 11.26 -17.29 -8.77
CA VAL A 81 11.69 -15.90 -9.04
C VAL A 81 12.80 -15.45 -8.08
N VAL A 82 13.09 -16.23 -7.03
CA VAL A 82 14.14 -16.01 -6.02
C VAL A 82 15.03 -17.25 -5.87
#